data_AF-A0A7C7MDR7-F1
#
_entry.id   AF-A0A7C7MDR7-F1
#
_cell.length_a   1.000
_cell.length_b   1.000
_cell.length_c   1.000
_cell.angle_alpha   90.00
_cell.angle_beta   90.00
_cell.angle_gamma   90.00
#
_symmetry.space_group_name_H-M   'P 1'
#
loop_
_entity.id
_entity.type
_entity.pdbx_description
1 polymer ?
#
loop_
_entity_poly.entity_id
_entity_poly.type
_entity_poly.pdbx_seq_one_letter_code
_entity_poly.pdbx_strand_id
1 'polypeptide(L)'
;MKIGRNDVCHCGSNKKFKDCHGSKKTNNQWRNIAIIGLIAIALVWFISDIFQSDVGTSAPPGKVWSEEHGHYHDIAGSPSPRGINPGQASLNVPQPAGPVPEGKVWSTEHGHWHDIAK
;
A
#
# COMPACT_ATOMS: atom_id res chain seq x y z
N MET A 1 29.87 -36.79 -49.23
CA MET A 1 28.49 -36.60 -48.70
C MET A 1 28.50 -35.48 -47.68
N LYS A 2 27.49 -34.60 -47.68
CA LYS A 2 27.33 -33.58 -46.64
C LYS A 2 26.50 -34.20 -45.51
N ILE A 3 27.08 -34.35 -44.32
CA ILE A 3 26.37 -34.85 -43.14
C ILE A 3 25.38 -33.78 -42.65
N GLY A 4 24.12 -34.14 -42.43
CA GLY A 4 23.07 -33.25 -41.95
C GLY A 4 23.22 -32.94 -40.46
N ARG A 5 22.74 -31.76 -40.02
CA ARG A 5 22.88 -31.33 -38.61
C ARG A 5 22.21 -32.28 -37.61
N ASN A 6 21.12 -32.93 -37.98
CA ASN A 6 20.39 -33.87 -37.11
C ASN A 6 20.83 -35.33 -37.30
N ASP A 7 21.75 -35.63 -38.23
CA ASP A 7 22.20 -37.00 -38.51
C ASP A 7 23.13 -37.54 -37.41
N VAL A 8 23.27 -38.86 -37.31
CA VAL A 8 24.19 -39.50 -36.37
C VAL A 8 25.63 -39.07 -36.67
N CYS A 9 26.36 -38.64 -35.64
CA CYS A 9 27.72 -38.16 -35.80
C CYS A 9 28.68 -39.30 -36.18
N HIS A 10 29.61 -39.02 -37.09
CA HIS A 10 30.58 -39.98 -37.64
C HIS A 10 31.65 -40.46 -36.63
N CYS A 11 31.66 -39.97 -35.39
CA CYS A 11 32.61 -40.38 -34.36
C CYS A 11 32.15 -41.58 -33.52
N GLY A 12 31.02 -42.21 -33.87
CA GLY A 12 30.48 -43.36 -33.14
C GLY A 12 29.80 -43.03 -31.82
N SER A 13 29.60 -41.75 -31.49
CA SER A 13 29.00 -41.32 -30.21
C SER A 13 27.49 -41.51 -30.11
N ASN A 14 26.82 -41.96 -31.17
CA ASN A 14 25.35 -42.01 -31.31
C ASN A 14 24.61 -40.67 -31.08
N LYS A 15 25.32 -39.55 -30.92
CA LYS A 15 24.74 -38.21 -30.80
C LYS A 15 24.49 -37.60 -32.17
N LYS A 16 23.53 -36.66 -32.26
CA LYS A 16 23.32 -35.86 -33.48
C LYS A 16 24.57 -35.05 -33.80
N PHE A 17 24.87 -34.84 -35.07
CA PHE A 17 26.04 -34.08 -35.52
C PHE A 17 26.09 -32.69 -34.84
N LYS A 18 24.97 -31.97 -34.76
CA LYS A 18 24.86 -30.67 -34.09
C LYS A 18 25.20 -30.66 -32.59
N ASP A 19 25.12 -31.81 -31.93
CA ASP A 19 25.35 -31.96 -30.48
C ASP A 19 26.73 -32.60 -30.20
N CYS A 20 27.48 -32.90 -31.26
CA CYS A 20 28.84 -33.43 -31.20
C CYS A 20 29.79 -32.48 -31.97
N HIS A 21 30.34 -32.90 -33.11
CA HIS A 21 31.29 -32.13 -33.91
C HIS A 21 30.69 -30.88 -34.60
N GLY A 22 29.36 -30.79 -34.69
CA GLY A 22 28.62 -29.62 -35.17
C GLY A 22 28.14 -28.69 -34.06
N SER A 23 28.54 -28.94 -32.80
CA SER A 23 28.17 -28.09 -31.68
C SER A 23 28.91 -26.76 -31.77
N LYS A 24 28.15 -25.68 -31.91
CA LYS A 24 28.66 -24.33 -31.69
C LYS A 24 28.39 -24.01 -30.24
N LYS A 25 29.44 -23.79 -29.45
CA LYS A 25 29.31 -23.32 -28.07
C LYS A 25 28.87 -21.86 -28.11
N THR A 26 27.58 -21.61 -28.36
CA THR A 26 27.02 -20.27 -28.27
C THR A 26 27.00 -19.91 -26.79
N ASN A 27 27.88 -19.01 -26.37
CA ASN A 27 27.89 -18.54 -25.00
C ASN A 27 26.63 -17.69 -24.77
N ASN A 28 25.56 -18.37 -24.38
CA ASN A 28 24.27 -17.77 -24.08
C ASN A 28 24.20 -17.27 -22.63
N GLN A 29 25.35 -17.20 -21.92
CA GLN A 29 25.38 -16.82 -20.51
C GLN A 29 24.80 -15.43 -20.31
N TRP A 30 25.09 -14.47 -21.20
CA TRP A 30 24.56 -13.11 -21.09
C TRP A 30 23.04 -13.04 -21.32
N ARG A 31 22.51 -13.83 -22.27
CA ARG A 31 21.05 -13.95 -22.47
C ARG A 31 20.38 -14.60 -21.26
N ASN A 32 20.99 -15.63 -20.69
CA ASN A 32 20.45 -16.30 -19.50
C ASN A 32 20.50 -15.39 -18.27
N ILE A 33 21.59 -14.63 -18.08
CA ILE A 33 21.70 -13.62 -17.01
C ILE A 33 20.64 -12.53 -17.18
N ALA A 34 20.41 -12.05 -18.41
CA ALA A 34 19.37 -11.07 -18.68
C ALA A 34 17.95 -11.60 -18.35
N ILE A 35 17.65 -12.84 -18.73
CA ILE A 35 16.37 -13.48 -18.42
C ILE A 35 16.21 -13.67 -16.91
N ILE A 36 17.24 -14.19 -16.22
CA ILE A 36 17.22 -14.39 -14.77
C ILE A 36 17.07 -13.05 -14.05
N GLY A 37 17.77 -12.00 -14.52
CA GLY A 37 17.65 -10.64 -13.97
C GLY A 37 16.23 -10.09 -14.09
N LEU A 38 15.59 -10.23 -15.26
CA LEU A 38 14.20 -9.79 -15.46
C LEU A 38 13.22 -10.53 -14.54
N ILE A 39 13.38 -11.85 -14.40
CA ILE A 39 12.54 -12.64 -13.48
C ILE A 39 12.76 -12.21 -12.04
N ALA A 40 14.02 -12.02 -11.61
CA ALA A 40 14.33 -11.58 -10.26
C ALA A 40 13.75 -10.20 -9.94
N ILE A 41 13.81 -9.25 -10.88
CA ILE A 41 13.21 -7.91 -10.73
C ILE A 41 11.70 -8.01 -10.55
N ALA A 42 11.01 -8.80 -11.37
CA ALA A 42 9.57 -9.01 -11.26
C ALA A 42 9.18 -9.67 -9.93
N LEU A 43 9.96 -10.66 -9.47
CA LEU A 43 9.76 -11.31 -8.17
C LEU A 43 9.95 -10.34 -7.00
N VAL A 44 11.00 -9.51 -7.03
CA VAL A 44 11.23 -8.50 -6.00
C VAL A 44 10.07 -7.50 -5.95
N TRP A 45 9.62 -6.99 -7.11
CA TRP A 45 8.48 -6.08 -7.18
C TRP A 45 7.20 -6.71 -6.62
N PHE A 46 6.90 -7.96 -7.00
CA PHE A 46 5.73 -8.69 -6.51
C PHE A 46 5.77 -8.96 -5.00
N ILE A 47 6.93 -9.36 -4.48
CA ILE A 47 7.12 -9.57 -3.04
C ILE A 47 6.95 -8.25 -2.28
N SER A 48 7.53 -7.16 -2.78
CA SER A 48 7.35 -5.83 -2.19
C SER A 48 5.89 -5.37 -2.19
N ASP A 49 5.14 -5.62 -3.27
CA ASP A 49 3.70 -5.31 -3.37
C ASP A 49 2.88 -6.06 -2.31
N ILE A 50 3.18 -7.34 -2.10
CA ILE A 50 2.58 -8.14 -1.01
C ILE A 50 2.87 -7.50 0.34
N PHE A 51 4.13 -7.19 0.67
CA PHE A 51 4.48 -6.62 1.97
C PHE A 51 3.97 -5.18 2.20
N GLN A 52 3.75 -4.40 1.14
CA GLN A 52 3.15 -3.06 1.24
C GLN A 52 1.64 -3.09 1.40
N SER A 53 0.98 -4.21 1.10
CA SER A 53 -0.46 -4.39 1.34
C SER A 53 -0.79 -4.42 2.84
N ASP A 54 0.20 -4.68 3.70
CA ASP A 54 0.02 -4.84 5.14
C ASP A 54 0.25 -3.54 5.92
N VAL A 55 0.79 -2.49 5.28
CA VAL A 55 1.13 -1.20 5.94
C VAL A 55 -0.09 -0.29 6.18
N GLY A 56 -1.29 -0.86 6.12
CA GLY A 56 -2.57 -0.18 6.29
C GLY A 56 -3.28 -0.39 7.63
N THR A 57 -2.72 -1.13 8.60
CA THR A 57 -3.48 -1.50 9.83
C THR A 57 -2.80 -1.18 11.16
N SER A 58 -1.67 -0.48 11.17
CA SER A 58 -1.20 0.10 12.42
C SER A 58 -1.97 1.38 12.71
N ALA A 59 -3.06 1.23 13.45
CA ALA A 59 -3.77 2.34 14.06
C ALA A 59 -2.76 3.29 14.71
N PRO A 60 -2.89 4.62 14.55
CA PRO A 60 -2.11 5.56 15.34
C PRO A 60 -2.20 5.18 16.83
N PRO A 61 -1.10 5.23 17.60
CA PRO A 61 -1.11 4.84 19.00
C PRO A 61 -2.23 5.57 19.76
N GLY A 62 -3.13 4.80 20.38
CA GLY A 62 -4.33 5.32 21.05
C GLY A 62 -5.63 5.21 20.26
N LYS A 63 -5.61 4.70 19.02
CA LYS A 63 -6.79 4.49 18.17
C LYS A 63 -7.09 3.01 17.91
N VAL A 64 -8.37 2.63 17.86
CA VAL A 64 -8.88 1.29 17.54
C VAL A 64 -9.78 1.37 16.31
N TRP A 65 -9.65 0.40 15.41
CA TRP A 65 -10.45 0.33 14.19
C TRP A 65 -11.86 -0.20 14.48
N SER A 66 -12.90 0.50 14.04
CA SER A 66 -14.28 0.00 14.06
C SER A 66 -14.64 -0.61 12.71
N GLU A 67 -14.69 -1.94 12.65
CA GLU A 67 -15.05 -2.70 11.44
C GLU A 67 -16.45 -2.33 10.91
N GLU A 68 -17.38 -1.93 11.79
CA GLU A 68 -18.74 -1.52 11.43
C GLU A 68 -18.81 -0.18 10.67
N HIS A 69 -17.88 0.74 10.96
CA HIS A 69 -18.00 2.13 10.53
C HIS A 69 -16.81 2.63 9.71
N GLY A 70 -15.84 1.79 9.39
CA GLY A 70 -14.72 2.13 8.51
C GLY A 70 -13.84 3.30 9.02
N HIS A 71 -13.81 3.54 10.33
CA HIS A 71 -12.98 4.60 10.93
C HIS A 71 -12.38 4.19 12.28
N TYR A 72 -11.39 4.97 12.73
CA TYR A 72 -10.70 4.78 14.01
C TYR A 72 -11.38 5.54 15.15
N HIS A 73 -11.64 4.89 16.28
CA HIS A 73 -12.03 5.52 17.54
C HIS A 73 -10.84 5.64 18.48
N ASP A 74 -10.82 6.66 19.33
CA ASP A 74 -9.82 6.79 20.39
C ASP A 74 -10.17 5.88 21.59
N ILE A 75 -9.16 5.19 22.15
CA ILE A 75 -9.33 4.34 23.34
C ILE A 75 -9.49 5.24 24.56
N ALA A 76 -10.60 5.08 25.29
CA ALA A 76 -10.82 5.75 26.56
C ALA A 76 -9.72 5.37 27.57
N GLY A 77 -8.74 6.25 27.76
CA GLY A 77 -7.62 6.05 28.69
C GLY A 77 -6.25 6.46 28.18
N SER A 78 -6.05 6.72 26.88
CA SER A 78 -4.83 7.39 26.41
C SER A 78 -4.94 8.90 26.66
N PRO A 79 -3.98 9.53 27.37
CA PRO A 79 -3.91 10.98 27.44
C PRO A 79 -3.50 11.47 26.05
N SER A 80 -4.48 11.84 25.24
CA SER A 80 -4.24 12.67 24.06
C SER A 80 -3.43 13.91 24.51
N PRO A 81 -2.36 14.31 23.80
CA PRO A 81 -1.73 15.61 24.02
C PRO A 81 -2.68 16.79 23.75
N ARG A 82 -3.89 16.50 23.25
CA ARG A 82 -5.01 17.44 23.13
C ARG A 82 -6.23 16.82 23.79
N GLY A 83 -6.32 17.02 25.11
CA GLY A 83 -7.54 16.78 25.85
C GLY A 83 -8.63 17.72 25.34
N ILE A 84 -9.47 17.23 24.43
CA ILE A 84 -10.81 17.77 24.19
C ILE A 84 -11.72 16.56 23.99
N ASN A 85 -12.39 16.15 25.07
CA ASN A 85 -13.57 15.30 24.98
C ASN A 85 -14.59 16.00 24.06
N PRO A 86 -15.16 15.34 23.02
CA PRO A 86 -16.20 15.92 22.16
C PRO A 86 -17.53 16.25 22.88
N GLY A 87 -17.58 16.17 24.22
CA GLY A 87 -18.77 16.47 25.01
C GLY A 87 -18.52 17.31 26.26
N GLN A 88 -17.34 17.93 26.44
CA GLN A 88 -17.06 18.69 27.68
C GLN A 88 -16.31 20.02 27.50
N ALA A 89 -16.06 20.48 26.28
CA ALA A 89 -15.59 21.85 26.09
C ALA A 89 -16.77 22.82 26.08
N SER A 90 -17.45 23.00 27.22
CA SER A 90 -18.28 24.19 27.40
C SER A 90 -17.33 25.38 27.56
N LEU A 91 -16.96 26.00 26.44
CA LEU A 91 -16.01 27.11 26.43
C LEU A 91 -16.62 28.40 27.03
N ASN A 92 -17.84 28.33 27.59
CA ASN A 92 -18.64 29.41 28.17
C ASN A 92 -18.35 30.75 27.51
N VAL A 93 -18.53 30.78 26.19
CA VAL A 93 -18.12 31.91 25.36
C VAL A 93 -19.23 32.95 25.44
N PRO A 94 -18.95 34.17 25.94
CA PRO A 94 -19.95 35.23 25.96
C PRO A 94 -20.35 35.60 24.53
N GLN A 95 -21.62 35.96 24.34
CA GLN A 95 -22.12 36.38 23.05
C GLN A 95 -21.33 37.61 22.56
N PRO A 96 -20.89 37.63 21.28
CA PRO A 96 -20.20 38.79 20.72
C PRO A 96 -21.11 40.02 20.71
N ALA A 97 -20.51 41.21 20.92
CA ALA A 97 -21.22 42.47 20.88
C ALA A 97 -21.75 42.75 19.46
N GLY A 98 -23.07 42.98 19.33
CA GLY A 98 -23.70 43.26 18.05
C GLY A 98 -25.18 42.87 18.03
N PRO A 99 -25.92 43.25 16.97
CA PRO A 99 -27.30 42.81 16.78
C PRO A 99 -27.36 41.30 16.59
N VAL A 100 -28.34 40.67 17.26
CA VAL A 100 -28.64 39.23 17.12
C VAL A 100 -29.16 38.97 15.69
N PRO A 101 -28.58 38.00 14.95
CA PRO A 101 -29.11 37.63 13.64
C PRO A 101 -30.55 37.09 13.77
N GLU A 102 -31.43 37.51 12.85
CA GLU A 102 -32.83 37.06 12.84
C GLU A 102 -32.95 35.54 12.77
N GLY A 103 -33.75 34.96 13.66
CA GLY A 103 -33.98 33.52 13.71
C GLY A 103 -32.85 32.70 14.33
N LYS A 104 -31.84 33.33 14.95
CA LYS A 104 -30.70 32.62 15.56
C LYS A 104 -30.57 32.86 17.06
N VAL A 105 -30.11 31.84 17.79
CA VAL A 105 -29.81 31.90 19.24
C VAL A 105 -28.33 31.58 19.48
N TRP A 106 -27.69 32.31 20.40
CA TRP A 106 -26.28 32.07 20.74
C TRP A 106 -26.14 30.85 21.64
N SER A 107 -25.30 29.90 21.25
CA SER A 107 -24.94 28.74 22.05
C SER A 107 -23.68 29.06 22.87
N THR A 108 -23.85 29.49 24.13
CA THR A 108 -22.74 29.84 25.05
C THR A 108 -21.78 28.67 25.29
N GLU A 109 -22.30 27.44 25.18
CA GLU A 109 -21.53 26.19 25.28
C GLU A 109 -20.61 25.97 24.07
N HIS A 110 -21.06 26.30 22.86
CA HIS A 110 -20.35 25.97 21.63
C HIS A 110 -19.76 27.18 20.87
N GLY A 111 -20.00 28.40 21.35
CA GLY A 111 -19.46 29.63 20.75
C GLY A 111 -19.94 29.92 19.33
N HIS A 112 -21.16 29.48 18.96
CA HIS A 112 -21.76 29.76 17.64
C HIS A 112 -23.28 29.94 17.71
N TRP A 113 -23.85 30.50 16.64
CA TRP A 113 -25.29 30.69 16.48
C TRP A 113 -25.98 29.40 16.04
N HIS A 114 -27.11 29.05 16.68
CA HIS A 114 -28.04 28.00 16.24
C HIS A 114 -29.28 28.62 15.62
N ASP A 115 -29.86 27.96 14.63
CA ASP A 115 -31.16 28.36 14.10
C ASP A 115 -32.27 27.96 15.09
N ILE A 116 -33.21 28.87 15.32
CA ILE A 116 -34.39 28.59 16.15
C ILE A 116 -35.29 27.65 15.34
N ALA A 117 -35.56 26.47 15.87
CA ALA A 117 -36.55 25.56 15.28
C ALA A 117 -37.91 26.28 15.25
N LYS A 118 -38.50 26.35 14.05
CA LYS A 118 -39.77 27.05 13.77
C LYS A 118 -40.96 26.37 14.45
#